data_AF-A0A529SQW3-F1
#
_entry.id   AF-A0A529SQW3-F1
#
_cell.length_a   1.000
_cell.length_b   1.000
_cell.length_c   1.000
_cell.angle_alpha   90.00
_cell.angle_beta   90.00
_cell.angle_gamma   90.00
#
_symmetry.space_group_name_H-M   'P 1'
#
loop_
_entity.id
_entity.type
_entity.pdbx_description
1 polymer ?
#
loop_
_entity_poly.entity_id
_entity_poly.type
_entity_poly.pdbx_seq_one_letter_code
_entity_poly.pdbx_strand_id
1 'polypeptide(L)'
;GDIVPSPWGDRRILVTKEPVGVIAAITPWNFPSSMLARKIGPALAAGCTAVVKPASQTPYSGLAWGALVEEVGFPKGVVNVVTGSAGEIGDELCTNPLVKKITFTGSTEIGKLLIQKSATTVKKVSMELGGNAPFLVFDDADVDRAVAGAITAKYRNSGQTCVCTNR
;
A
#
# COMPACT_ATOMS: atom_id res chain seq x y z
N GLY A 1 -7.31 18.38 -15.21
CA GLY A 1 -7.59 17.52 -16.36
C GLY A 1 -6.74 17.97 -17.50
N ASP A 2 -6.53 17.12 -18.49
CA ASP A 2 -5.60 17.36 -19.61
C ASP A 2 -6.37 17.30 -20.93
N ILE A 3 -6.10 18.22 -21.85
CA ILE A 3 -6.62 18.14 -23.23
C ILE A 3 -5.62 17.31 -24.03
N VAL A 4 -6.04 16.14 -24.50
CA VAL A 4 -5.18 15.27 -25.33
C VAL A 4 -5.46 15.50 -26.82
N PRO A 5 -4.47 15.26 -27.72
CA PRO A 5 -4.66 15.44 -29.15
C PRO A 5 -5.86 14.64 -29.68
N SER A 6 -6.72 15.32 -30.42
CA SER A 6 -7.86 14.73 -31.10
C SER A 6 -7.45 14.34 -32.52
N PRO A 7 -7.78 13.11 -32.99
CA PRO A 7 -7.58 12.78 -34.40
C PRO A 7 -8.57 13.50 -35.33
N TRP A 8 -9.58 14.18 -34.78
CA TRP A 8 -10.57 14.97 -35.51
C TRP A 8 -10.37 16.47 -35.24
N GLY A 9 -10.30 17.27 -36.31
CA GLY A 9 -9.97 18.70 -36.25
C GLY A 9 -11.01 19.60 -35.57
N ASP A 10 -12.23 19.09 -35.38
CA ASP A 10 -13.38 19.80 -34.81
C ASP A 10 -13.73 19.35 -33.38
N ARG A 11 -12.94 18.45 -32.79
CA ARG A 11 -13.21 17.87 -31.47
C ARG A 11 -12.07 18.12 -30.49
N ARG A 12 -12.42 18.26 -29.21
CA ARG A 12 -11.46 18.26 -28.09
C ARG A 12 -11.72 17.07 -27.19
N ILE A 13 -10.66 16.39 -26.76
CA ILE A 13 -10.75 15.27 -25.81
C ILE A 13 -10.20 15.76 -24.47
N LEU A 14 -11.08 15.92 -23.48
CA LEU A 14 -10.72 16.27 -22.11
C LEU A 14 -10.63 14.99 -21.26
N VAL A 15 -9.51 14.82 -20.57
CA VAL A 15 -9.29 13.73 -19.61
C VAL A 15 -9.29 14.30 -18.19
N THR A 16 -10.20 13.81 -17.35
CA THR A 16 -10.24 14.09 -15.91
C THR A 16 -9.78 12.87 -15.10
N LYS A 17 -9.41 13.09 -13.83
CA LYS A 17 -9.08 12.03 -12.88
C LYS A 17 -10.00 12.18 -11.68
N GLU A 18 -10.60 11.07 -11.28
CA GLU A 18 -11.57 11.01 -10.19
C GLU A 18 -11.20 9.89 -9.21
N PRO A 19 -11.64 9.97 -7.94
CA PRO A 19 -11.44 8.91 -6.97
C PRO A 19 -11.98 7.57 -7.47
N VAL A 20 -11.30 6.48 -7.12
CA VAL A 20 -11.77 5.13 -7.46
C VAL A 20 -12.98 4.70 -6.61
N GLY A 21 -13.21 5.35 -5.47
CA GLY A 21 -14.23 4.99 -4.48
C GLY A 21 -13.61 4.41 -3.21
N VAL A 22 -14.26 3.39 -2.62
CA VAL A 22 -13.77 2.75 -1.40
C VAL A 22 -12.53 1.91 -1.67
N ILE A 23 -11.47 2.14 -0.89
CA ILE A 23 -10.24 1.33 -0.93
C ILE A 23 -10.14 0.46 0.31
N ALA A 24 -9.55 -0.72 0.14
CA ALA A 24 -9.16 -1.60 1.22
C ALA A 24 -7.63 -1.64 1.33
N ALA A 25 -7.09 -1.31 2.49
CA ALA A 25 -5.66 -1.31 2.77
C ALA A 25 -5.32 -2.42 3.76
N ILE A 26 -4.44 -3.33 3.36
CA ILE A 26 -3.94 -4.41 4.21
C ILE A 26 -2.43 -4.21 4.40
N THR A 27 -1.97 -4.00 5.64
CA THR A 27 -0.59 -3.61 5.94
C THR A 27 0.17 -4.65 6.78
N PRO A 28 1.50 -4.76 6.60
CA PRO A 28 2.36 -5.68 7.33
C PRO A 28 2.78 -5.09 8.68
N TRP A 29 3.49 -5.90 9.46
CA TRP A 29 3.96 -5.55 10.80
C TRP A 29 5.30 -4.82 10.83
N ASN A 30 6.13 -4.96 9.80
CA ASN A 30 7.53 -4.52 9.85
C ASN A 30 7.71 -2.99 9.86
N PHE A 31 6.79 -2.25 9.25
CA PHE A 31 6.70 -0.80 9.36
C PHE A 31 5.25 -0.40 9.64
N PRO A 32 4.80 -0.56 10.88
CA PRO A 32 3.38 -0.61 11.19
C PRO A 32 2.68 0.74 11.04
N SER A 33 3.42 1.86 11.10
CA SER A 33 2.87 3.20 10.87
C SER A 33 3.08 3.72 9.45
N SER A 34 4.27 3.55 8.86
CA SER A 34 4.55 4.15 7.54
C SER A 34 3.84 3.41 6.39
N MET A 35 3.58 2.10 6.52
CA MET A 35 2.77 1.38 5.53
C MET A 35 1.31 1.84 5.51
N LEU A 36 0.77 2.26 6.65
CA LEU A 36 -0.55 2.87 6.74
C LEU A 36 -0.54 4.24 6.08
N ALA A 37 0.41 5.11 6.44
CA ALA A 37 0.57 6.45 5.86
C ALA A 37 0.63 6.42 4.33
N ARG A 38 1.44 5.51 3.76
CA ARG A 38 1.63 5.33 2.31
C ARG A 38 0.36 4.88 1.57
N LYS A 39 -0.65 4.37 2.27
CA LYS A 39 -1.92 3.91 1.67
C LYS A 39 -3.06 4.87 1.96
N ILE A 40 -3.21 5.32 3.20
CA ILE A 40 -4.27 6.23 3.64
C ILE A 40 -4.05 7.62 3.04
N GLY A 41 -2.82 8.16 3.13
CA GLY A 41 -2.49 9.51 2.64
C GLY A 41 -2.92 9.75 1.18
N PRO A 42 -2.42 8.98 0.20
CA PRO A 42 -2.83 9.18 -1.19
C PRO A 42 -4.30 8.80 -1.47
N ALA A 43 -4.91 7.90 -0.69
CA ALA A 43 -6.33 7.59 -0.84
C ALA A 43 -7.20 8.80 -0.47
N LEU A 44 -6.95 9.40 0.69
CA LEU A 44 -7.67 10.59 1.15
C LEU A 44 -7.41 11.78 0.23
N ALA A 45 -6.15 12.00 -0.19
CA ALA A 45 -5.81 13.08 -1.11
C ALA A 45 -6.51 12.96 -2.47
N ALA A 46 -6.78 11.74 -2.93
CA ALA A 46 -7.52 11.49 -4.16
C ALA A 46 -9.05 11.59 -4.00
N GLY A 47 -9.57 11.76 -2.78
CA GLY A 47 -11.00 11.76 -2.48
C GLY A 47 -11.61 10.37 -2.26
N CYS A 48 -10.80 9.36 -1.94
CA CYS A 48 -11.27 8.01 -1.60
C CYS A 48 -11.52 7.86 -0.09
N THR A 49 -12.34 6.88 0.28
CA THR A 49 -12.46 6.40 1.67
C THR A 49 -11.72 5.08 1.85
N ALA A 50 -11.32 4.75 3.08
CA ALA A 50 -10.45 3.61 3.37
C ALA A 50 -11.02 2.68 4.46
N VAL A 51 -11.00 1.39 4.19
CA VAL A 51 -11.10 0.34 5.21
C VAL A 51 -9.72 -0.30 5.37
N VAL A 52 -9.20 -0.33 6.60
CA VAL A 52 -7.80 -0.61 6.86
C VAL A 52 -7.67 -1.78 7.83
N LYS A 53 -6.96 -2.82 7.41
CA LYS A 53 -6.61 -3.99 8.22
C LYS A 53 -5.11 -4.00 8.51
N PRO A 54 -4.66 -3.59 9.71
CA PRO A 54 -3.26 -3.72 10.09
C PRO A 54 -2.88 -5.18 10.43
N ALA A 55 -1.58 -5.47 10.43
CA ALA A 55 -1.09 -6.77 10.87
C ALA A 55 -1.45 -7.04 12.33
N SER A 56 -1.78 -8.30 12.64
CA SER A 56 -2.25 -8.68 13.98
C SER A 56 -1.16 -8.62 15.04
N GLN A 57 0.12 -8.65 14.64
CA GLN A 57 1.26 -8.46 15.54
C GLN A 57 1.46 -6.99 15.97
N THR A 58 0.96 -6.04 15.18
CA THR A 58 1.18 -4.59 15.42
C THR A 58 -0.10 -3.77 15.20
N PRO A 59 -1.24 -4.15 15.82
CA PRO A 59 -2.53 -3.53 15.53
C PRO A 59 -2.63 -2.10 16.06
N TYR A 60 -1.92 -1.80 17.15
CA TYR A 60 -2.04 -0.52 17.86
C TYR A 60 -1.56 0.69 17.06
N SER A 61 -0.60 0.53 16.14
CA SER A 61 -0.29 1.60 15.19
C SER A 61 -1.48 1.93 14.30
N GLY A 62 -2.23 0.92 13.85
CA GLY A 62 -3.47 1.12 13.10
C GLY A 62 -4.54 1.84 13.91
N LEU A 63 -4.76 1.40 15.15
CA LEU A 63 -5.74 2.06 16.03
C LEU A 63 -5.37 3.51 16.32
N ALA A 64 -4.08 3.81 16.52
CA ALA A 64 -3.60 5.17 16.69
C ALA A 64 -3.87 6.04 15.44
N TRP A 65 -3.68 5.50 14.23
CA TRP A 65 -4.10 6.19 13.01
C TRP A 65 -5.61 6.47 12.99
N GLY A 66 -6.44 5.54 13.44
CA GLY A 66 -7.89 5.75 13.56
C GLY A 66 -8.23 6.90 14.50
N ALA A 67 -7.62 6.92 15.69
CA ALA A 67 -7.82 7.99 16.67
C ALA A 67 -7.36 9.37 16.14
N LEU A 68 -6.20 9.43 15.48
CA LEU A 68 -5.68 10.68 14.89
C LEU A 68 -6.58 11.21 13.77
N VAL A 69 -7.15 10.32 12.93
CA VAL A 69 -8.07 10.73 11.87
C VAL A 69 -9.36 11.34 12.45
N GLU A 70 -9.86 10.77 13.55
CA GLU A 70 -11.00 11.33 14.28
C GLU A 70 -10.65 12.67 14.93
N GLU A 71 -9.50 12.77 15.59
CA GLU A 71 -9.01 14.00 16.25
C GLU A 71 -8.86 15.17 15.26
N VAL A 72 -8.34 14.89 14.06
CA VAL A 72 -8.19 15.90 13.00
C VAL A 72 -9.54 16.29 12.35
N GLY A 73 -10.62 15.56 12.66
CA GLY A 73 -11.97 15.92 12.25
C GLY A 73 -12.39 15.41 10.87
N PHE A 74 -11.79 14.32 10.37
CA PHE A 74 -12.32 13.67 9.17
C PHE A 74 -13.75 13.15 9.43
N PRO A 75 -14.65 13.22 8.43
CA PRO A 75 -16.00 12.68 8.60
C PRO A 75 -16.01 11.19 8.99
N LYS A 76 -16.97 10.82 9.84
CA LYS A 76 -17.15 9.42 10.26
C LYS A 76 -17.29 8.50 9.04
N GLY A 77 -16.60 7.37 9.07
CA GLY A 77 -16.60 6.39 7.99
C GLY A 77 -15.61 6.65 6.85
N VAL A 78 -14.89 7.80 6.84
CA VAL A 78 -13.87 8.07 5.81
C VAL A 78 -12.65 7.17 5.97
N VAL A 79 -12.21 6.90 7.20
CA VAL A 79 -11.20 5.88 7.51
C VAL A 79 -11.76 4.97 8.59
N ASN A 80 -11.78 3.67 8.32
CA ASN A 80 -12.22 2.65 9.26
C ASN A 80 -11.07 1.67 9.49
N VAL A 81 -10.66 1.48 10.73
CA VAL A 81 -9.60 0.53 11.09
C VAL A 81 -10.24 -0.70 11.70
N VAL A 82 -10.01 -1.87 11.09
CA VAL A 82 -10.59 -3.15 11.51
C VAL A 82 -9.49 -4.13 11.84
N THR A 83 -9.54 -4.70 13.05
CA THR A 83 -8.60 -5.72 13.53
C THR A 83 -9.31 -7.05 13.69
N GLY A 84 -8.64 -8.15 13.33
CA GLY A 84 -9.21 -9.49 13.44
C GLY A 84 -8.52 -10.50 12.53
N SER A 85 -9.25 -11.56 12.19
CA SER A 85 -8.77 -12.63 11.29
C SER A 85 -8.33 -12.06 9.95
N ALA A 86 -7.08 -12.36 9.54
CA ALA A 86 -6.57 -11.90 8.25
C ALA A 86 -7.30 -12.55 7.07
N GLY A 87 -7.71 -13.81 7.22
CA GLY A 87 -8.43 -14.55 6.17
C GLY A 87 -9.84 -14.01 5.97
N GLU A 88 -10.64 -13.98 7.04
CA GLU A 88 -12.05 -13.55 6.96
C GLU A 88 -12.17 -12.10 6.48
N ILE A 89 -11.40 -11.18 7.09
CA ILE A 89 -11.42 -9.77 6.69
C ILE A 89 -10.87 -9.61 5.26
N GLY A 90 -9.78 -10.32 4.93
CA GLY A 90 -9.20 -10.26 3.58
C GLY A 90 -10.18 -10.71 2.51
N ASP A 91 -10.97 -11.74 2.79
CA ASP A 91 -11.93 -12.33 1.86
C ASP A 91 -13.13 -11.42 1.62
N GLU A 92 -13.67 -10.84 2.71
CA GLU A 92 -14.72 -9.84 2.61
C GLU A 92 -14.24 -8.63 1.80
N LEU A 93 -13.06 -8.08 2.11
CA LEU A 93 -12.51 -6.92 1.39
C LEU A 93 -12.28 -7.22 -0.10
N CYS A 94 -11.85 -8.44 -0.44
CA CYS A 94 -11.58 -8.82 -1.83
C CYS A 94 -12.81 -9.17 -2.65
N THR A 95 -13.92 -9.58 -2.02
CA THR A 95 -15.12 -10.04 -2.73
C THR A 95 -16.26 -9.02 -2.69
N ASN A 96 -16.33 -8.17 -1.66
CA ASN A 96 -17.40 -7.19 -1.51
C ASN A 96 -17.41 -6.17 -2.66
N PRO A 97 -18.52 -6.00 -3.40
CA PRO A 97 -18.59 -5.14 -4.59
C PRO A 97 -18.45 -3.63 -4.30
N LEU A 98 -18.61 -3.19 -3.05
CA LEU A 98 -18.42 -1.80 -2.63
C LEU A 98 -16.94 -1.39 -2.62
N VAL A 99 -16.04 -2.32 -2.32
CA VAL A 99 -14.59 -2.08 -2.41
C VAL A 99 -14.17 -2.02 -3.87
N LYS A 100 -13.57 -0.91 -4.31
CA LYS A 100 -13.14 -0.71 -5.71
C LYS A 100 -11.65 -0.89 -5.92
N LYS A 101 -10.86 -0.86 -4.84
CA LYS A 101 -9.41 -1.04 -4.89
C LYS A 101 -8.86 -1.78 -3.68
N ILE A 102 -7.98 -2.74 -3.92
CA ILE A 102 -7.12 -3.35 -2.89
C ILE A 102 -5.71 -2.76 -2.97
N THR A 103 -5.14 -2.43 -1.82
CA THR A 103 -3.71 -2.10 -1.70
C THR A 103 -3.09 -2.91 -0.57
N PHE A 104 -2.20 -3.82 -0.90
CA PHE A 104 -1.61 -4.77 0.03
C PHE A 104 -0.09 -4.64 0.04
N THR A 105 0.48 -4.81 1.23
CA THR A 105 1.92 -5.00 1.38
C THR A 105 2.15 -6.21 2.30
N GLY A 106 2.97 -7.15 1.88
CA GLY A 106 3.21 -8.39 2.63
C GLY A 106 3.90 -9.46 1.78
N SER A 107 3.66 -10.74 2.10
CA SER A 107 4.30 -11.83 1.36
C SER A 107 3.74 -11.99 -0.05
N THR A 108 4.59 -12.46 -0.96
CA THR A 108 4.21 -12.70 -2.35
C THR A 108 3.08 -13.72 -2.50
N GLU A 109 3.08 -14.75 -1.66
CA GLU A 109 2.06 -15.81 -1.64
C GLU A 109 0.67 -15.25 -1.34
N ILE A 110 0.54 -14.46 -0.27
CA ILE A 110 -0.73 -13.82 0.09
C ILE A 110 -1.14 -12.81 -0.98
N GLY A 111 -0.19 -12.04 -1.53
CA GLY A 111 -0.46 -11.11 -2.63
C GLY A 111 -1.13 -11.78 -3.83
N LYS A 112 -0.63 -12.96 -4.25
CA LYS A 112 -1.23 -13.74 -5.34
C LYS A 112 -2.66 -14.17 -5.04
N LEU A 113 -2.93 -14.65 -3.81
CA LEU A 113 -4.27 -15.05 -3.39
C LEU A 113 -5.24 -13.85 -3.39
N LEU A 114 -4.80 -12.69 -2.91
CA LEU A 114 -5.63 -11.48 -2.91
C LEU A 114 -5.92 -10.99 -4.34
N ILE A 115 -4.96 -11.08 -5.27
CA ILE A 115 -5.20 -10.79 -6.70
C ILE A 115 -6.29 -11.72 -7.25
N GLN A 116 -6.16 -13.04 -7.01
CA GLN A 116 -7.12 -14.02 -7.50
C GLN A 116 -8.54 -13.73 -6.99
N LYS A 117 -8.69 -13.46 -5.68
CA LYS A 117 -9.99 -13.13 -5.08
C LYS A 117 -10.55 -11.81 -5.63
N SER A 118 -9.70 -10.81 -5.81
CA SER A 118 -10.08 -9.49 -6.35
C SER A 118 -10.54 -9.52 -7.81
N ALA A 119 -10.12 -10.52 -8.58
CA ALA A 119 -10.49 -10.68 -9.98
C ALA A 119 -12.00 -10.95 -10.17
N THR A 120 -12.68 -11.53 -9.18
CA THR A 120 -14.13 -11.82 -9.20
C THR A 120 -14.99 -10.57 -9.45
N THR A 121 -14.49 -9.39 -9.09
CA THR A 121 -15.16 -8.10 -9.29
C THR A 121 -14.26 -7.08 -10.00
N VAL A 122 -13.16 -7.55 -10.61
CA VAL A 122 -12.20 -6.75 -11.40
C VAL A 122 -11.71 -5.50 -10.65
N LYS A 123 -11.40 -5.64 -9.35
CA LYS A 123 -10.91 -4.50 -8.54
C LYS A 123 -9.54 -4.03 -9.01
N LYS A 124 -9.26 -2.73 -8.85
CA LYS A 124 -7.88 -2.23 -9.00
C LYS A 124 -7.01 -2.79 -7.87
N VAL A 125 -5.82 -3.29 -8.18
CA VAL A 125 -4.90 -3.84 -7.17
C VAL A 125 -3.56 -3.12 -7.17
N SER A 126 -2.96 -2.98 -5.99
CA SER A 126 -1.57 -2.55 -5.82
C SER A 126 -0.91 -3.49 -4.82
N MET A 127 0.19 -4.13 -5.23
CA MET A 127 0.85 -5.18 -4.47
C MET A 127 2.33 -4.86 -4.30
N GLU A 128 2.73 -4.59 -3.06
CA GLU A 128 4.14 -4.46 -2.67
C GLU A 128 4.53 -5.75 -1.93
N LEU A 129 5.29 -6.62 -2.62
CA LEU A 129 5.50 -8.00 -2.19
C LEU A 129 6.95 -8.25 -1.74
N GLY A 130 7.34 -9.52 -1.63
CA GLY A 130 8.71 -9.88 -1.25
C GLY A 130 9.74 -9.47 -2.30
N GLY A 131 10.91 -9.03 -1.84
CA GLY A 131 12.07 -8.72 -2.65
C GLY A 131 13.25 -9.66 -2.39
N ASN A 132 14.27 -9.58 -3.23
CA ASN A 132 15.56 -10.26 -3.07
C ASN A 132 16.69 -9.33 -3.56
N ALA A 133 16.83 -8.20 -2.87
CA ALA A 133 17.61 -7.06 -3.33
C ALA A 133 19.12 -7.39 -3.37
N PRO A 134 19.78 -7.28 -4.54
CA PRO A 134 21.23 -7.34 -4.63
C PRO A 134 21.86 -6.01 -4.22
N PHE A 135 23.01 -6.06 -3.57
CA PHE A 135 23.86 -4.91 -3.28
C PHE A 135 25.21 -5.12 -3.97
N LEU A 136 25.46 -4.36 -5.04
CA LEU A 136 26.63 -4.53 -5.89
C LEU A 136 27.70 -3.50 -5.53
N VAL A 137 28.92 -3.98 -5.30
CA VAL A 137 30.12 -3.16 -5.08
C VAL A 137 31.10 -3.49 -6.18
N PHE A 138 31.45 -2.49 -6.99
CA PHE A 138 32.40 -2.63 -8.10
C PHE A 138 33.81 -2.27 -7.63
N ASP A 139 34.82 -2.63 -8.43
CA ASP A 139 36.23 -2.45 -8.09
C ASP A 139 36.64 -0.97 -7.91
N ASP A 140 35.91 -0.04 -8.52
CA ASP A 140 36.11 1.40 -8.44
C ASP A 140 35.26 2.08 -7.35
N ALA A 141 34.56 1.30 -6.51
CA ALA A 141 33.73 1.82 -5.44
C ALA A 141 34.55 2.34 -4.26
N ASP A 142 34.08 3.43 -3.66
CA ASP A 142 34.51 3.84 -2.32
C ASP A 142 34.04 2.78 -1.31
N VAL A 143 35.00 1.99 -0.82
CA VAL A 143 34.74 0.81 0.03
C VAL A 143 34.12 1.20 1.36
N ASP A 144 34.59 2.28 2.00
CA ASP A 144 34.06 2.70 3.29
C ASP A 144 32.61 3.16 3.18
N ARG A 145 32.28 3.89 2.10
CA ARG A 145 30.89 4.25 1.79
C ARG A 145 30.03 3.03 1.48
N ALA A 146 30.56 2.06 0.74
CA ALA A 146 29.85 0.82 0.43
C ALA A 146 29.53 0.03 1.70
N VAL A 147 30.49 -0.10 2.62
CA VAL A 147 30.30 -0.77 3.92
C VAL A 147 29.25 -0.04 4.75
N ALA A 148 29.33 1.29 4.89
CA ALA A 148 28.34 2.06 5.65
C ALA A 148 26.90 1.90 5.08
N GLY A 149 26.80 1.89 3.74
CA GLY A 149 25.55 1.61 3.03
C GLY A 149 25.03 0.20 3.28
N ALA A 150 25.90 -0.81 3.20
CA ALA A 150 25.56 -2.21 3.42
C ALA A 150 25.09 -2.46 4.85
N ILE A 151 25.75 -1.89 5.87
CA ILE A 151 25.33 -2.01 7.27
C ILE A 151 23.92 -1.46 7.46
N THR A 152 23.64 -0.26 6.95
CA THR A 152 22.31 0.37 7.06
C THR A 152 21.25 -0.43 6.30
N ALA A 153 21.55 -0.86 5.07
CA ALA A 153 20.61 -1.57 4.23
C ALA A 153 20.33 -3.01 4.71
N LYS A 154 21.29 -3.66 5.38
CA LYS A 154 21.17 -5.04 5.86
C LYS A 154 20.55 -5.14 7.25
N TYR A 155 20.97 -4.29 8.19
CA TYR A 155 20.66 -4.50 9.62
C TYR A 155 19.59 -3.56 10.17
N ARG A 156 19.19 -2.51 9.44
CA ARG A 156 18.05 -1.68 9.85
C ARG A 156 16.80 -2.54 10.01
N ASN A 157 16.07 -2.33 11.10
CA ASN A 157 14.89 -3.12 11.46
C ASN A 157 15.19 -4.64 11.56
N SER A 158 16.41 -4.98 11.98
CA SER A 158 16.91 -6.36 12.04
C SER A 158 16.81 -7.12 10.72
N GLY A 159 16.95 -6.42 9.59
CA GLY A 159 16.83 -7.03 8.25
C GLY A 159 15.40 -7.30 7.78
N GLN A 160 14.39 -6.95 8.58
CA GLN A 160 12.99 -7.27 8.32
C GLN A 160 12.32 -6.21 7.42
N THR A 161 13.00 -5.78 6.36
CA THR A 161 12.44 -4.80 5.40
C THR A 161 12.38 -5.42 4.01
N CYS A 162 11.33 -5.09 3.24
CA CYS A 162 11.16 -5.61 1.88
C CYS A 162 12.28 -5.21 0.91
N VAL A 163 13.02 -4.14 1.25
CA VAL A 163 14.12 -3.58 0.45
C VAL A 163 15.49 -3.85 1.08
N CYS A 164 15.57 -4.67 2.13
CA CYS A 164 16.85 -4.99 2.75
C CYS A 164 17.75 -5.74 1.77
N THR A 165 19.05 -5.43 1.83
CA THR A 165 20.07 -6.17 1.10
C THR A 165 19.98 -7.65 1.45
N ASN A 166 19.77 -8.49 0.44
CA ASN A 166 19.69 -9.92 0.62
C ASN A 166 20.89 -10.66 0.03
N ARG A 167 21.50 -10.13 -1.03
CA ARG A 167 22.68 -10.69 -1.71
C ARG A 167 23.67 -9.60 -2.05
#